data_AF-A0A2G8KPW1-F1
#
_entry.id   AF-A0A2G8KPW1-F1
#
_cell.length_a   1.000
_cell.length_b   1.000
_cell.length_c   1.000
_cell.angle_alpha   90.00
_cell.angle_beta   90.00
_cell.angle_gamma   90.00
#
_symmetry.space_group_name_H-M   'P 1'
#
loop_
_entity.id
_entity.type
_entity.pdbx_description
1 polymer ?
#
loop_
_entity_poly.entity_id
_entity_poly.type
_entity_poly.pdbx_seq_one_letter_code
_entity_poly.pdbx_strand_id
1 'polypeptide(L)'
;MLDSVDLETKTDAAGSNVPSPARVLLSLREQSLALQQGEFSLLKENKHLKKNVFAMLRSFQEEKRYLVIWNFNNATVSLDFHLLSIEGRWVFRSVTSSDYNTVRLRNIDNVQPLEFGVIELP
;
A
#
# COMPACT_ATOMS: atom_id res chain seq x y z
N MET A 1 -4.22 -23.48 14.54
CA MET A 1 -4.19 -22.30 15.42
C MET A 1 -3.06 -21.43 14.90
N LEU A 2 -3.31 -20.19 14.47
CA LEU A 2 -2.24 -19.26 14.07
C LEU A 2 -1.65 -18.70 15.36
N ASP A 3 -0.93 -19.55 16.10
CA ASP A 3 -0.30 -19.16 17.34
C ASP A 3 0.86 -18.21 17.02
N SER A 4 0.69 -16.97 17.47
CA SER A 4 1.68 -15.90 17.55
C SER A 4 2.39 -15.53 16.26
N VAL A 5 1.71 -14.82 15.34
CA VAL A 5 2.42 -13.77 14.60
C VAL A 5 2.74 -12.69 15.63
N ASP A 6 4.01 -12.50 15.97
CA ASP A 6 4.43 -11.39 16.82
C ASP A 6 4.18 -10.08 16.06
N LEU A 7 3.11 -9.39 16.46
CA LEU A 7 2.65 -8.16 15.85
C LEU A 7 3.24 -6.93 16.53
N GLU A 8 3.95 -7.06 17.65
CA GLU A 8 4.10 -5.94 18.57
C GLU A 8 5.05 -4.87 18.05
N THR A 9 6.30 -5.22 17.74
CA THR A 9 7.28 -4.23 17.25
C THR A 9 8.34 -4.87 16.35
N LYS A 10 8.88 -4.08 15.42
CA LYS A 10 10.14 -4.36 14.72
C LYS A 10 11.14 -3.29 15.12
N THR A 11 12.40 -3.67 15.23
CA THR A 11 13.49 -2.70 15.33
C THR A 11 13.83 -2.24 13.92
N ASP A 12 13.75 -0.94 13.64
CA ASP A 12 14.20 -0.39 12.36
C ASP A 12 15.74 -0.37 12.27
N ALA A 13 16.28 0.03 11.11
CA ALA A 13 17.72 0.16 10.90
C ALA A 13 18.38 1.21 11.82
N ALA A 14 17.59 2.08 12.44
CA ALA A 14 18.05 3.10 13.39
C ALA A 14 17.94 2.64 14.86
N GLY A 15 17.53 1.39 15.13
CA GLY A 15 17.39 0.86 16.48
C GLY A 15 16.10 1.25 17.19
N SER A 16 15.14 1.88 16.51
CA SER A 16 13.87 2.32 17.08
C SER A 16 12.82 1.22 17.02
N ASN A 17 12.01 1.09 18.08
CA ASN A 17 10.87 0.18 18.10
C ASN A 17 9.72 0.76 17.28
N VAL A 18 9.62 0.37 16.01
CA VAL A 18 8.51 0.73 15.12
C VAL A 18 7.45 -0.37 15.15
N PRO A 19 6.15 -0.04 15.03
CA PRO A 19 5.12 -1.06 14.91
C PRO A 19 5.41 -1.98 13.73
N SER A 20 5.13 -3.28 13.88
CA SER A 20 5.27 -4.20 12.77
C SER A 20 4.37 -3.77 11.60
N PRO A 21 4.75 -4.05 10.33
CA PRO A 21 3.88 -3.86 9.17
C PRO A 21 2.46 -4.37 9.36
N ALA A 22 2.34 -5.56 9.95
CA ALA A 22 1.06 -6.19 10.18
C ALA A 22 0.23 -5.40 11.21
N ARG A 23 0.85 -4.84 12.27
CA ARG A 23 0.16 -3.98 13.22
C ARG A 23 -0.30 -2.66 12.61
N VAL A 24 0.54 -2.00 11.81
CA VAL A 24 0.14 -0.76 11.12
C VAL A 24 -1.03 -1.03 10.17
N LEU A 25 -1.00 -2.16 9.44
CA LEU A 25 -2.09 -2.53 8.55
C LEU A 25 -3.37 -2.88 9.27
N LEU A 26 -3.28 -3.57 10.41
CA LEU A 26 -4.43 -3.85 11.25
C LEU A 26 -5.03 -2.54 11.77
N SER A 27 -4.21 -1.61 12.27
CA SER A 27 -4.68 -0.31 12.74
C SER A 27 -5.31 0.53 11.62
N LEU A 28 -4.72 0.56 10.42
CA LEU A 28 -5.30 1.24 9.26
C LEU A 28 -6.63 0.62 8.84
N ARG A 29 -6.70 -0.71 8.83
CA ARG A 29 -7.94 -1.42 8.56
C ARG A 29 -8.98 -1.09 9.63
N GLU A 30 -8.65 -1.10 10.91
CA GLU A 30 -9.56 -0.78 12.01
C GLU A 30 -10.15 0.63 11.91
N GLN A 31 -9.41 1.58 11.34
CA GLN A 31 -9.79 3.00 11.24
C GLN A 31 -10.52 3.39 9.95
N SER A 32 -10.67 2.48 8.97
CA SER A 32 -11.25 2.80 7.65
C SER A 32 -12.29 1.76 7.22
N LEU A 33 -13.55 2.19 7.04
CA LEU A 33 -14.60 1.31 6.52
C LEU A 33 -14.32 0.95 5.06
N ALA A 34 -13.72 1.84 4.26
CA ALA A 34 -13.23 1.52 2.92
C ALA A 34 -12.25 0.33 2.90
N LEU A 35 -11.33 0.22 3.86
CA LEU A 35 -10.41 -0.92 3.96
C LEU A 35 -11.04 -2.17 4.60
N GLN A 36 -12.10 -2.03 5.39
CA GLN A 36 -12.82 -3.17 6.00
C GLN A 36 -13.86 -3.79 5.06
N GLN A 37 -14.75 -2.95 4.53
CA GLN A 37 -16.01 -3.30 3.89
C GLN A 37 -16.16 -2.67 2.50
N GLY A 38 -15.26 -1.76 2.12
CA GLY A 38 -15.30 -1.10 0.82
C GLY A 38 -15.27 -2.06 -0.36
N GLU A 39 -16.00 -1.68 -1.40
CA GLU A 39 -15.93 -2.33 -2.71
C GLU A 39 -14.50 -2.27 -3.23
N PHE A 40 -14.13 -3.30 -4.00
CA PHE A 40 -12.79 -3.36 -4.58
C PHE A 40 -12.85 -3.42 -6.11
N SER A 41 -11.95 -2.66 -6.73
CA SER A 41 -11.72 -2.70 -8.17
C SER A 41 -10.28 -3.06 -8.44
N LEU A 42 -10.06 -4.21 -9.09
CA LEU A 42 -8.73 -4.65 -9.48
C LEU A 42 -8.25 -3.81 -10.67
N LEU A 43 -7.04 -3.27 -10.57
CA LEU A 43 -6.38 -2.58 -11.67
C LEU A 43 -5.69 -3.62 -12.55
N LYS A 44 -6.50 -4.53 -13.13
CA LYS A 44 -6.03 -5.79 -13.73
C LYS A 44 -5.38 -5.63 -15.11
N GLU A 45 -5.56 -4.50 -15.80
CA GLU A 45 -5.20 -4.39 -17.22
C GLU A 45 -4.72 -3.00 -17.63
N ASN A 46 -3.81 -2.40 -16.86
CA ASN A 46 -3.01 -1.33 -17.44
C ASN A 46 -1.85 -2.00 -18.20
N LYS A 47 -1.63 -1.70 -19.50
CA LYS A 47 -0.46 -2.20 -20.25
C LYS A 47 0.88 -1.88 -19.56
N HIS A 48 0.83 -0.97 -18.59
CA HIS A 48 1.92 -0.44 -17.78
C HIS A 48 2.04 -1.11 -16.41
N LEU A 49 1.05 -1.91 -15.99
CA LEU A 49 1.15 -2.79 -14.82
C LEU A 49 1.86 -4.09 -15.24
N LYS A 50 3.06 -4.30 -14.72
CA LYS A 50 3.81 -5.54 -14.93
C LYS A 50 3.05 -6.71 -14.29
N LYS A 51 3.08 -7.89 -14.92
CA LYS A 51 2.34 -9.11 -14.50
C LYS A 51 2.51 -9.52 -13.03
N ASN A 52 3.57 -9.06 -12.37
CA ASN A 52 3.91 -9.40 -10.99
C ASN A 52 3.58 -8.28 -9.99
N VAL A 53 2.84 -7.26 -10.41
CA VAL A 53 2.35 -6.21 -9.53
C VAL A 53 0.85 -6.32 -9.46
N PHE A 54 0.35 -6.42 -8.24
CA PHE A 54 -1.05 -6.41 -7.93
C PHE A 54 -1.42 -5.03 -7.39
N ALA A 55 -2.44 -4.40 -7.97
CA ALA A 55 -2.96 -3.14 -7.48
C ALA A 55 -4.49 -3.18 -7.46
N MET A 56 -5.08 -2.64 -6.39
CA MET A 56 -6.53 -2.61 -6.22
C MET A 56 -6.96 -1.31 -5.56
N LEU A 57 -8.04 -0.73 -6.07
CA LEU A 57 -8.72 0.39 -5.46
C LEU A 57 -9.76 -0.12 -4.47
N ARG A 58 -9.84 0.50 -3.30
CA ARG A 58 -10.85 0.28 -2.26
C ARG A 58 -11.60 1.59 -2.02
N SER A 59 -12.91 1.53 -2.04
CA SER A 59 -13.78 2.69 -1.81
C SER A 59 -15.05 2.26 -1.09
N PHE A 60 -15.60 3.14 -0.25
CA PHE A 60 -16.86 2.88 0.45
C PHE A 60 -17.66 4.17 0.55
N GLN A 61 -18.75 4.27 -0.22
CA GLN A 61 -19.63 5.45 -0.22
C GLN A 61 -18.84 6.78 -0.39
N GLU A 62 -19.17 7.81 0.40
CA GLU A 62 -18.47 9.11 0.47
C GLU A 62 -17.19 9.07 1.34
N GLU A 63 -16.76 7.91 1.84
CA GLU A 63 -15.48 7.80 2.56
C GLU A 63 -14.28 7.91 1.62
N LYS A 64 -13.12 8.16 2.24
CA LYS A 64 -11.81 8.13 1.62
C LYS A 64 -11.57 6.85 0.82
N ARG A 65 -10.89 7.00 -0.31
CA ARG A 65 -10.51 5.91 -1.21
C ARG A 65 -9.07 5.49 -0.92
N TYR A 66 -8.75 4.23 -1.13
CA TYR A 66 -7.41 3.69 -0.91
C TYR A 66 -6.95 2.88 -2.10
N LEU A 67 -5.74 3.16 -2.59
CA LEU A 67 -5.04 2.30 -3.53
C LEU A 67 -4.10 1.39 -2.75
N VAL A 68 -4.31 0.08 -2.87
CA VAL A 68 -3.46 -0.95 -2.28
C VAL A 68 -2.57 -1.52 -3.38
N ILE A 69 -1.27 -1.57 -3.14
CA ILE A 69 -0.26 -2.04 -4.10
C ILE A 69 0.58 -3.13 -3.45
N TRP A 70 0.82 -4.21 -4.20
CA TRP A 70 1.74 -5.27 -3.85
C TRP A 70 2.65 -5.59 -5.04
N ASN A 71 3.96 -5.45 -4.85
CA ASN A 71 4.95 -5.90 -5.82
C ASN A 71 5.46 -7.30 -5.47
N PHE A 72 5.01 -8.34 -6.19
CA PHE A 72 5.52 -9.71 -6.07
C PHE A 72 6.76 -9.95 -6.94
N ASN A 73 7.29 -8.93 -7.61
CA ASN A 73 8.50 -9.05 -8.41
C ASN A 73 9.75 -9.06 -7.52
N ASN A 74 10.80 -9.75 -7.97
CA ASN A 74 12.13 -9.71 -7.37
C ASN A 74 12.96 -8.51 -7.84
N ALA A 75 12.32 -7.56 -8.53
CA ALA A 75 12.94 -6.35 -9.07
C ALA A 75 12.13 -5.11 -8.68
N THR A 76 12.84 -3.99 -8.56
CA THR A 76 12.23 -2.67 -8.41
C THR A 76 11.41 -2.34 -9.67
N VAL A 77 10.21 -1.77 -9.47
CA VAL A 77 9.30 -1.41 -10.55
C VAL A 77 8.80 0.02 -10.37
N SER A 78 8.71 0.77 -11.48
CA SER A 78 7.89 1.98 -11.55
C SER A 78 6.51 1.61 -12.08
N LEU A 79 5.47 2.21 -11.49
CA LEU A 79 4.08 2.00 -11.87
C LEU A 79 3.50 3.27 -12.46
N ASP A 80 3.04 3.19 -13.71
CA ASP A 80 2.30 4.26 -14.36
C ASP A 80 0.81 3.90 -14.39
N PHE A 81 0.01 4.63 -13.62
CA PHE A 81 -1.44 4.54 -13.65
C PHE A 81 -1.97 5.66 -14.55
N HIS A 82 -1.77 5.54 -15.87
CA HIS A 82 -2.22 6.50 -16.90
C HIS A 82 -3.67 6.97 -16.78
N LEU A 83 -4.52 6.26 -16.03
CA LEU A 83 -5.94 6.56 -15.85
C LEU A 83 -6.23 7.49 -14.65
N LEU A 84 -5.25 7.77 -13.78
CA LEU A 84 -5.47 8.48 -12.52
C LEU A 84 -4.41 9.58 -12.34
N SER A 85 -4.68 10.78 -12.88
CA SER A 85 -3.90 11.98 -12.53
C SER A 85 -4.35 12.54 -11.17
N ILE A 86 -4.30 11.70 -10.14
CA ILE A 86 -4.75 12.01 -8.78
C ILE A 86 -3.52 12.02 -7.87
N GLU A 87 -3.45 13.01 -6.98
CA GLU A 87 -2.47 13.04 -5.90
C GLU A 87 -3.01 12.19 -4.75
N GLY A 88 -2.19 11.25 -4.28
CA GLY A 88 -2.45 10.45 -3.11
C GLY A 88 -1.37 10.65 -2.05
N ARG A 89 -1.57 10.07 -0.88
CA ARG A 89 -0.61 10.10 0.22
C ARG A 89 -0.33 8.69 0.70
N TRP A 90 0.94 8.31 0.81
CA TRP A 90 1.30 7.06 1.49
C TRP A 90 0.84 7.11 2.94
N VAL A 91 -0.04 6.19 3.32
CA VAL A 91 -0.45 5.99 4.72
C VAL A 91 0.23 4.76 5.32
N PHE A 92 0.68 3.85 4.47
CA PHE A 92 1.60 2.78 4.84
C PHE A 92 2.42 2.34 3.64
N ARG A 93 3.72 2.13 3.87
CA ARG A 93 4.63 1.54 2.91
C ARG A 93 5.55 0.60 3.70
N SER A 94 5.83 -0.59 3.18
CA SER A 94 6.54 -1.62 3.93
C SER A 94 7.91 -1.13 4.45
N VAL A 95 8.39 -1.77 5.53
CA VAL A 95 9.50 -1.39 6.45
C VAL A 95 10.74 -0.75 5.83
N THR A 96 11.00 -0.92 4.54
CA THR A 96 12.20 -0.43 3.86
C THR A 96 12.16 1.05 3.46
N SER A 97 11.01 1.73 3.57
CA SER A 97 10.94 3.18 3.32
C SER A 97 9.99 3.88 4.27
N SER A 98 10.52 4.84 5.03
CA SER A 98 9.84 5.67 6.03
C SER A 98 9.07 6.87 5.44
N ASP A 99 8.81 6.85 4.13
CA ASP A 99 8.30 8.03 3.43
C ASP A 99 6.76 8.11 3.45
N TYR A 100 6.24 8.92 4.38
CA TYR A 100 4.86 9.44 4.37
C TYR A 100 4.66 10.53 3.30
N ASN A 101 5.25 10.32 2.12
CA ASN A 101 5.28 11.32 1.07
C ASN A 101 3.98 11.33 0.26
N THR A 102 3.64 12.51 -0.24
CA THR A 102 2.60 12.66 -1.27
C THR A 102 3.10 11.99 -2.54
N VAL A 103 2.31 11.09 -3.11
CA VAL A 103 2.64 10.32 -4.31
C VAL A 103 1.68 10.70 -5.42
N ARG A 104 2.23 11.00 -6.59
CA ARG A 104 1.40 11.23 -7.77
C ARG A 104 1.15 9.89 -8.44
N LEU A 105 -0.11 9.45 -8.50
CA LEU A 105 -0.45 8.14 -9.08
C LEU A 105 -0.07 8.01 -10.57
N ARG A 106 0.18 9.12 -11.27
CA ARG A 106 0.73 9.08 -12.63
C ARG A 106 2.07 8.35 -12.70
N ASN A 107 2.92 8.45 -11.68
CA ASN A 107 4.16 7.69 -11.63
C ASN A 107 4.54 7.38 -10.18
N ILE A 108 4.43 6.12 -9.80
CA ILE A 108 4.96 5.62 -8.54
C ILE A 108 6.30 4.98 -8.84
N ASP A 109 7.37 5.74 -8.64
CA ASP A 109 8.72 5.27 -8.84
C ASP A 109 9.22 4.41 -7.67
N ASN A 110 10.10 3.47 -8.00
CA ASN A 110 10.90 2.72 -7.03
C ASN A 110 10.10 1.87 -6.04
N VAL A 111 9.03 1.19 -6.50
CA VAL A 111 8.39 0.15 -5.68
C VAL A 111 9.36 -1.03 -5.58
N GLN A 112 9.89 -1.28 -4.39
CA GLN A 112 10.92 -2.27 -4.12
C GLN A 112 10.40 -3.71 -4.30
N PRO A 113 11.29 -4.70 -4.49
CA PRO A 113 10.90 -6.11 -4.48
C PRO A 113 10.15 -6.48 -3.20
N LEU A 114 9.10 -7.29 -3.31
CA LEU A 114 8.29 -7.77 -2.18
C LEU A 114 7.70 -6.64 -1.31
N GLU A 115 7.58 -5.44 -1.88
CA GLU A 115 7.01 -4.29 -1.19
C GLU A 115 5.48 -4.29 -1.26
N PHE A 116 4.90 -3.90 -0.14
CA PHE A 116 3.48 -3.64 0.02
C PHE A 116 3.26 -2.20 0.45
N GLY A 117 2.20 -1.57 -0.04
CA GLY A 117 1.76 -0.29 0.52
C GLY A 117 0.32 0.09 0.23
N VAL A 118 -0.14 1.08 0.99
CA VAL A 118 -1.47 1.66 0.95
C VAL A 118 -1.35 3.17 0.77
N ILE A 119 -2.00 3.68 -0.27
CA ILE A 119 -2.05 5.09 -0.62
C ILE A 119 -3.48 5.57 -0.39
N GLU A 120 -3.63 6.56 0.47
CA GLU A 120 -4.90 7.28 0.63
C GLU A 120 -5.07 8.22 -0.55
N LEU A 121 -6.25 8.19 -1.16
CA LEU A 121 -6.65 9.06 -2.26
C LEU A 121 -7.71 10.05 -1.78
N PRO A 122 -7.81 11.23 -2.41
CA PRO A 122 -8.90 12.17 -2.16
C PRO A 122 -10.27 11.54 -2.39
#